data_AF-A0A2E6RJX5-F1
#
_entry.id   AF-A0A2E6RJX5-F1
#
_cell.length_a   1.000
_cell.length_b   1.000
_cell.length_c   1.000
_cell.angle_alpha   90.00
_cell.angle_beta   90.00
_cell.angle_gamma   90.00
#
_symmetry.space_group_name_H-M   'P 1'
#
loop_
_entity.id
_entity.type
_entity.pdbx_description
1 polymer ?
#
loop_
_entity_poly.entity_id
_entity_poly.type
_entity_poly.pdbx_seq_one_letter_code
_entity_poly.pdbx_strand_id
1 'polypeptide(L)'
;MCTPTLALAGISGVGSAIADRQAKMAQYRAQKAAVDRSNYMARQDYLNKIQISAFKDQRKADLFKAQLEAQAASVTAMHRQKDINQLEQARASTANQLKLQEKVAEAQFEGQEKLAESIRAQGTILASGMSAGQSTMLTLTDEERRLGQAQAAVDASLFNARQSFGLQEYNTLLSQYAADSQAFNNVIAAPMTPEASFKTVRPVKMAAPEKPGMLGSIMTGFSAGVKTGSGIGHASGDPNTPWWSTKPVE
;
A
#
# COMPACT_ATOMS: atom_id res chain seq x y z
N MET A 1 -76.97 53.37 -1.75
CA MET A 1 -76.66 54.61 -2.50
C MET A 1 -75.30 54.38 -3.16
N CYS A 2 -75.26 53.72 -4.31
CA CYS A 2 -75.41 54.32 -5.64
C CYS A 2 -74.41 55.44 -5.91
N THR A 3 -73.21 55.08 -6.39
CA THR A 3 -72.48 55.89 -7.37
C THR A 3 -71.76 54.96 -8.35
N PRO A 4 -72.23 54.86 -9.61
CA PRO A 4 -71.56 54.17 -10.69
C PRO A 4 -70.64 55.17 -11.41
N THR A 5 -69.36 54.86 -11.55
CA THR A 5 -68.51 55.57 -12.53
C THR A 5 -68.30 54.66 -13.71
N LEU A 6 -69.14 54.93 -14.72
CA LEU A 6 -69.06 54.47 -16.09
C LEU A 6 -67.63 54.45 -16.65
N ALA A 7 -67.33 53.35 -17.34
CA ALA A 7 -66.74 53.28 -18.67
C ALA A 7 -65.93 54.50 -19.15
N LEU A 8 -64.62 54.37 -19.10
CA LEU A 8 -63.70 54.97 -20.08
C LEU A 8 -63.07 53.84 -20.91
N ALA A 9 -63.92 53.15 -21.66
CA ALA A 9 -63.50 52.46 -22.88
C ALA A 9 -63.34 53.56 -23.96
N GLY A 10 -62.12 54.05 -24.11
CA GLY A 10 -61.83 55.15 -25.03
C GLY A 10 -60.36 55.18 -25.41
N ILE A 11 -60.00 54.40 -26.43
CA ILE A 11 -58.98 54.75 -27.44
C ILE A 11 -57.63 55.22 -26.86
N SER A 12 -56.91 54.33 -26.17
CA SER A 12 -55.48 54.53 -25.85
C SER A 12 -54.63 53.28 -26.14
N GLY A 13 -55.11 52.42 -27.05
CA GLY A 13 -54.52 51.10 -27.34
C GLY A 13 -53.25 51.07 -28.19
N VAL A 14 -52.66 52.21 -28.57
CA VAL A 14 -51.41 52.24 -29.36
C VAL A 14 -50.21 52.73 -28.55
N GLY A 15 -50.42 53.51 -27.48
CA GLY A 15 -49.33 53.99 -26.61
C GLY A 15 -48.83 52.95 -25.61
N SER A 16 -49.74 52.16 -25.02
CA SER A 16 -49.40 51.12 -24.03
C SER A 16 -48.72 49.90 -24.64
N ALA A 17 -49.03 49.56 -25.91
CA ALA A 17 -48.39 48.45 -26.61
C ALA A 17 -46.90 48.69 -26.90
N ILE A 18 -46.46 49.95 -27.04
CA ILE A 18 -45.04 50.31 -27.24
C ILE A 18 -44.30 50.30 -25.89
N ALA A 19 -44.93 50.79 -24.81
CA ALA A 19 -44.36 50.74 -23.46
C ALA A 19 -44.17 49.29 -22.96
N ASP A 20 -45.16 48.41 -23.16
CA ASP A 20 -45.07 46.99 -22.79
C ASP A 20 -44.03 46.23 -23.63
N ARG A 21 -43.80 46.63 -24.88
CA ARG A 21 -42.73 46.07 -25.73
C ARG A 21 -41.35 46.48 -25.25
N GLN A 22 -41.15 47.74 -24.86
CA GLN A 22 -39.88 48.19 -24.30
C GLN A 22 -39.59 47.50 -22.95
N ALA A 23 -40.60 47.34 -22.09
CA ALA A 23 -40.46 46.62 -20.83
C ALA A 23 -40.12 45.12 -21.03
N LYS A 24 -40.79 44.43 -21.96
CA LYS A 24 -40.49 43.01 -22.28
C LYS A 24 -39.12 42.82 -22.93
N MET A 25 -38.68 43.75 -23.77
CA MET A 25 -37.33 43.72 -24.35
C MET A 25 -36.23 44.02 -23.33
N ALA A 26 -36.51 44.88 -22.34
CA ALA A 26 -35.61 45.12 -21.21
C ALA A 26 -35.47 43.87 -20.33
N GLN A 27 -36.58 43.17 -20.03
CA GLN A 27 -36.57 41.90 -19.29
C GLN A 27 -35.83 40.80 -20.05
N TYR A 28 -36.05 40.67 -21.36
CA TYR A 28 -35.32 39.72 -22.22
C TYR A 28 -33.80 39.98 -22.21
N ARG A 29 -33.38 41.25 -22.34
CA ARG A 29 -31.95 41.62 -22.27
C ARG A 29 -31.35 41.31 -20.89
N ALA A 30 -32.09 41.57 -19.81
CA ALA A 30 -31.66 41.23 -18.45
C ALA A 30 -31.51 39.71 -18.25
N GLN A 31 -32.47 38.91 -18.73
CA GLN A 31 -32.41 37.45 -18.65
C GLN A 31 -31.29 36.87 -19.52
N LYS A 32 -31.12 37.37 -20.75
CA LYS A 32 -30.00 36.97 -21.61
C LYS A 32 -28.65 37.30 -20.97
N ALA A 33 -28.50 38.51 -20.41
CA ALA A 33 -27.28 38.90 -19.70
C ALA A 33 -27.02 38.03 -18.46
N ALA A 34 -28.07 37.59 -17.74
CA ALA A 34 -27.94 36.67 -16.61
C ALA A 34 -27.46 35.28 -17.07
N VAL A 35 -28.00 34.74 -18.16
CA VAL A 35 -27.58 33.46 -18.74
C VAL A 35 -26.15 33.53 -19.29
N ASP A 36 -25.79 34.62 -19.97
CA ASP A 36 -24.43 34.83 -20.48
C ASP A 36 -23.41 34.91 -19.33
N ARG A 37 -23.75 35.60 -18.22
CA ARG A 37 -22.92 35.62 -17.00
C ARG A 37 -22.81 34.23 -16.37
N SER A 38 -23.90 33.48 -16.29
CA SER A 38 -23.89 32.12 -15.72
C SER A 38 -23.02 31.17 -16.55
N ASN A 39 -23.14 31.21 -17.88
CA ASN A 39 -22.30 30.43 -18.79
C ASN A 39 -20.82 30.82 -18.71
N TYR A 40 -20.52 32.12 -18.53
CA TYR A 40 -19.14 32.59 -18.33
C TYR A 40 -18.55 32.08 -17.00
N MET A 41 -19.32 32.16 -15.90
CA MET A 41 -18.89 31.65 -14.60
C MET A 41 -18.69 30.13 -14.62
N ALA A 42 -19.59 29.37 -15.26
CA ALA A 42 -19.44 27.92 -15.43
C ALA A 42 -18.18 27.55 -16.23
N ARG A 43 -17.80 28.36 -17.22
CA ARG A 43 -16.54 28.17 -17.97
C ARG A 43 -15.32 28.43 -17.09
N GLN A 44 -15.31 29.49 -16.30
CA GLN A 44 -14.19 29.77 -15.39
C GLN A 44 -14.04 28.67 -14.33
N ASP A 45 -15.15 28.22 -13.72
CA ASP A 45 -15.14 27.12 -12.76
C ASP A 45 -14.61 25.81 -13.37
N TYR A 46 -15.02 25.48 -14.61
CA TYR A 46 -14.50 24.31 -15.33
C TYR A 46 -12.99 24.40 -15.59
N LEU A 47 -12.48 25.55 -16.03
CA LEU A 47 -11.04 25.75 -16.24
C LEU A 47 -10.24 25.63 -14.93
N ASN A 48 -10.75 26.22 -13.85
CA ASN A 48 -10.15 26.09 -12.52
C ASN A 48 -10.13 24.63 -12.05
N LYS A 49 -11.24 23.90 -12.25
CA LYS A 49 -11.32 22.47 -11.91
C LYS A 49 -10.32 21.62 -12.70
N ILE A 50 -10.10 21.90 -13.98
CA ILE A 50 -9.06 21.22 -14.79
C ILE A 50 -7.66 21.48 -14.23
N GLN A 51 -7.35 22.74 -13.88
CA GLN A 51 -6.04 23.08 -13.32
C GLN A 51 -5.83 22.39 -11.97
N ILE A 52 -6.83 22.43 -11.09
CA ILE A 52 -6.78 21.78 -9.78
C ILE A 52 -6.64 20.26 -9.91
N SER A 53 -7.34 19.61 -10.84
CA SER A 53 -7.21 18.17 -11.06
C SER A 53 -5.82 17.80 -11.59
N ALA A 54 -5.28 18.57 -12.52
CA ALA A 54 -3.91 18.36 -13.04
C ALA A 54 -2.85 18.46 -11.93
N PHE A 55 -2.95 19.47 -11.04
CA PHE A 55 -2.05 19.60 -9.89
C PHE A 55 -2.20 18.44 -8.89
N LYS A 56 -3.43 17.98 -8.64
CA LYS A 56 -3.66 16.82 -7.77
C LYS A 56 -3.05 15.55 -8.36
N ASP A 57 -3.16 15.35 -9.67
CA ASP A 57 -2.58 14.20 -10.34
C ASP A 57 -1.05 14.23 -10.33
N GLN A 58 -0.42 15.40 -10.49
CA GLN A 58 1.03 15.55 -10.30
C GLN A 58 1.45 15.19 -8.87
N ARG A 59 0.77 15.71 -7.85
CA ARG A 59 1.07 15.37 -6.45
C ARG A 59 0.90 13.88 -6.16
N LYS A 60 -0.11 13.23 -6.73
CA LYS A 60 -0.27 11.77 -6.62
C LYS A 60 0.90 11.02 -7.25
N ALA A 61 1.38 11.46 -8.42
CA ALA A 61 2.54 10.86 -9.07
C ALA A 61 3.81 11.04 -8.24
N ASP A 62 4.05 12.22 -7.66
CA ASP A 62 5.19 12.48 -6.78
C ASP A 62 5.16 11.61 -5.52
N LEU A 63 3.99 11.50 -4.88
CA LEU A 63 3.78 10.62 -3.73
C LEU A 63 4.02 9.16 -4.09
N PHE A 64 3.50 8.69 -5.23
CA PHE A 64 3.72 7.32 -5.70
C PHE A 64 5.20 7.05 -5.95
N LYS A 65 5.93 7.99 -6.56
CA LYS A 65 7.38 7.89 -6.77
C LYS A 65 8.13 7.79 -5.44
N ALA A 66 7.81 8.65 -4.49
CA ALA A 66 8.41 8.60 -3.15
C ALA A 66 8.13 7.28 -2.43
N GLN A 67 6.91 6.73 -2.56
CA GLN A 67 6.57 5.42 -2.01
C GLN A 67 7.35 4.29 -2.70
N LEU A 68 7.55 4.36 -4.01
CA LEU A 68 8.31 3.37 -4.77
C LEU A 68 9.80 3.40 -4.38
N GLU A 69 10.38 4.59 -4.21
CA GLU A 69 11.75 4.75 -3.69
C GLU A 69 11.89 4.20 -2.26
N ALA A 70 10.92 4.49 -1.38
CA ALA A 70 10.91 3.95 -0.02
C ALA A 70 10.77 2.42 0.01
N GLN A 71 9.94 1.86 -0.87
CA GLN A 71 9.80 0.41 -1.04
C GLN A 71 11.12 -0.21 -1.52
N ALA A 72 11.77 0.35 -2.54
CA ALA A 72 13.05 -0.14 -3.04
C ALA A 72 14.15 -0.10 -1.97
N ALA A 73 14.20 0.97 -1.17
CA ALA A 73 15.09 1.08 -0.02
C ALA A 73 14.79 0.01 1.04
N SER A 74 13.52 -0.24 1.33
CA SER A 74 13.07 -1.28 2.26
C SER A 74 13.47 -2.69 1.81
N VAL A 75 13.29 -3.02 0.53
CA VAL A 75 13.74 -4.31 -0.05
C VAL A 75 15.26 -4.44 0.00
N THR A 76 16.00 -3.37 -0.31
CA THR A 76 17.47 -3.35 -0.22
C THR A 76 17.93 -3.58 1.22
N ALA A 77 17.28 -2.96 2.20
CA ALA A 77 17.56 -3.16 3.61
C ALA A 77 17.28 -4.61 4.07
N MET A 78 16.17 -5.20 3.61
CA MET A 78 15.87 -6.62 3.86
C MET A 78 16.97 -7.54 3.31
N HIS A 79 17.44 -7.33 2.08
CA HIS A 79 18.54 -8.14 1.53
C HIS A 79 19.82 -8.02 2.35
N ARG A 80 20.20 -6.79 2.73
CA ARG A 80 21.36 -6.57 3.62
C ARG A 80 21.19 -7.27 4.96
N GLN A 81 19.99 -7.21 5.55
CA GLN A 81 19.71 -7.90 6.80
C GLN A 81 19.86 -9.42 6.66
N LYS A 82 19.38 -9.99 5.56
CA LYS A 82 19.54 -11.42 5.26
C LYS A 82 21.01 -11.81 5.12
N ASP A 83 21.82 -11.00 4.43
CA ASP A 83 23.26 -11.25 4.29
C ASP A 83 23.96 -11.22 5.65
N ILE A 84 23.60 -10.27 6.53
CA ILE A 84 24.11 -10.19 7.91
C ILE A 84 23.68 -11.42 8.71
N ASN A 85 22.41 -11.85 8.61
CA ASN A 85 21.91 -13.03 9.31
C ASN A 85 22.66 -14.31 8.86
N GLN A 86 22.95 -14.44 7.57
CA GLN A 86 23.77 -15.53 7.04
C GLN A 86 25.20 -15.50 7.57
N LEU A 87 25.83 -14.33 7.62
CA LEU A 87 27.18 -14.17 8.18
C LEU A 87 27.23 -14.54 9.66
N GLU A 88 26.25 -14.08 10.45
CA GLU A 88 26.16 -14.42 11.88
C GLU A 88 25.87 -15.90 12.11
N GLN A 89 25.03 -16.53 11.27
CA GLN A 89 24.83 -17.98 11.30
C GLN A 89 26.12 -18.75 11.01
N ALA A 90 26.88 -18.35 9.98
CA ALA A 90 28.17 -18.98 9.66
C ALA A 90 29.19 -18.82 10.80
N ARG A 91 29.22 -17.64 11.43
CA ARG A 91 30.07 -17.36 12.60
C ARG A 91 29.68 -18.22 13.80
N ALA A 92 28.38 -18.32 14.10
CA ALA A 92 27.86 -19.16 15.18
C ALA A 92 28.15 -20.65 14.95
N SER A 93 27.96 -21.14 13.72
CA SER A 93 28.31 -22.52 13.34
C SER A 93 29.80 -22.80 13.53
N THR A 94 30.66 -21.89 13.07
CA THR A 94 32.12 -22.04 13.26
C THR A 94 32.49 -22.08 14.74
N ALA A 95 31.87 -21.24 15.57
CA ALA A 95 32.10 -21.26 17.01
C ALA A 95 31.62 -22.57 17.67
N ASN A 96 30.49 -23.13 17.22
CA ASN A 96 30.01 -24.42 17.71
C ASN A 96 30.94 -25.58 17.29
N GLN A 97 31.48 -25.53 16.07
CA GLN A 97 32.46 -26.52 15.60
C GLN A 97 33.75 -26.47 16.42
N LEU A 98 34.26 -25.26 16.72
CA LEU A 98 35.43 -25.09 17.58
C LEU A 98 35.18 -25.67 18.98
N LYS A 99 34.01 -25.42 19.59
CA LYS A 99 33.64 -26.04 20.88
C LYS A 99 33.60 -27.56 20.83
N LEU A 100 33.10 -28.14 19.73
CA LEU A 100 33.12 -29.59 19.56
C LEU A 100 34.55 -30.11 19.45
N GLN A 101 35.41 -29.43 18.68
CA GLN A 101 36.83 -29.79 18.56
C GLN A 101 37.56 -29.67 19.90
N GLU A 102 37.29 -28.63 20.69
CA GLU A 102 37.80 -28.48 22.05
C GLU A 102 37.38 -29.64 22.94
N LYS A 103 36.10 -30.05 22.89
CA LYS A 103 35.60 -31.21 23.63
C LYS A 103 36.22 -32.53 23.19
N VAL A 104 36.46 -32.69 21.89
CA VAL A 104 37.16 -33.86 21.34
C VAL A 104 38.62 -33.89 21.80
N ALA A 105 39.31 -32.75 21.79
CA ALA A 105 40.68 -32.65 22.27
C ALA A 105 40.77 -32.90 23.78
N GLU A 106 39.85 -32.34 24.57
CA GLU A 106 39.74 -32.57 26.03
C GLU A 106 39.57 -34.07 26.33
N ALA A 107 38.63 -34.73 25.65
CA ALA A 107 38.42 -36.17 25.74
C ALA A 107 39.66 -37.00 25.36
N GLN A 108 40.41 -36.58 24.34
CA GLN A 108 41.66 -37.24 23.94
C GLN A 108 42.77 -37.06 24.99
N PHE A 109 42.92 -35.87 25.57
CA PHE A 109 43.89 -35.62 26.64
C PHE A 109 43.54 -36.43 27.89
N GLU A 110 42.26 -36.47 28.28
CA GLU A 110 41.80 -37.30 29.40
C GLU A 110 42.08 -38.79 29.14
N GLY A 111 41.82 -39.27 27.93
CA GLY A 111 42.14 -40.64 27.53
C GLY A 111 43.65 -40.97 27.61
N GLN A 112 44.51 -40.04 27.18
CA GLN A 112 45.96 -40.20 27.28
C GLN A 112 46.46 -40.19 28.73
N GLU A 113 45.90 -39.33 29.58
CA GLU A 113 46.22 -39.28 31.00
C GLU A 113 45.84 -40.58 31.70
N LYS A 114 44.64 -41.12 31.42
CA LYS A 114 44.18 -42.40 31.97
C LYS A 114 45.01 -43.58 31.49
N LEU A 115 45.42 -43.60 30.22
CA LEU A 115 46.33 -44.61 29.70
C LEU A 115 47.71 -44.52 30.36
N ALA A 116 48.24 -43.32 30.57
CA ALA A 116 49.50 -43.13 31.27
C ALA A 116 49.40 -43.58 32.74
N GLU A 117 48.28 -43.31 33.40
CA GLU A 117 47.96 -43.77 34.75
C GLU A 117 47.93 -45.31 34.82
N SER A 118 47.27 -45.98 33.87
CA SER A 118 47.24 -47.45 33.81
C SER A 118 48.63 -48.05 33.53
N ILE A 119 49.43 -47.44 32.64
CA ILE A 119 50.81 -47.89 32.36
C ILE A 119 51.69 -47.73 33.61
N ARG A 120 51.57 -46.62 34.34
CA ARG A 120 52.28 -46.43 35.61
C ARG A 120 51.85 -47.49 36.62
N ALA A 121 50.55 -47.74 36.78
CA ALA A 121 50.05 -48.77 37.68
C ALA A 121 50.63 -50.16 37.35
N GLN A 122 50.61 -50.56 36.07
CA GLN A 122 51.21 -51.81 35.60
C GLN A 122 52.73 -51.86 35.85
N GLY A 123 53.46 -50.78 35.55
CA GLY A 123 54.90 -50.69 35.81
C GLY A 123 55.24 -50.78 37.29
N THR A 124 54.40 -50.21 38.17
CA THR A 124 54.58 -50.27 39.62
C THR A 124 54.34 -51.69 40.14
N ILE A 125 53.33 -52.40 39.62
CA ILE A 125 53.06 -53.81 39.95
C ILE A 125 54.25 -54.68 39.51
N LEU A 126 54.75 -54.51 38.28
CA LEU A 126 55.91 -55.23 37.75
C LEU A 126 57.19 -54.97 38.58
N ALA A 127 57.43 -53.72 38.96
CA ALA A 127 58.60 -53.33 39.75
C ALA A 127 58.52 -53.78 41.22
N SER A 128 57.32 -53.90 41.79
CA SER A 128 57.13 -54.31 43.19
C SER A 128 57.50 -55.77 43.49
N GLY A 129 57.77 -56.59 42.46
CA GLY A 129 58.18 -57.98 42.63
C GLY A 129 57.12 -58.87 43.31
N MET A 130 55.87 -58.42 43.43
CA MET A 130 54.76 -59.20 43.98
C MET A 130 54.70 -60.53 43.24
N SER A 131 55.11 -61.59 43.94
CA SER A 131 55.35 -62.90 43.36
C SER A 131 54.06 -63.46 42.76
N ALA A 132 54.16 -63.86 41.49
CA ALA A 132 53.08 -64.35 40.65
C ALA A 132 52.26 -65.45 41.34
N GLY A 133 51.01 -65.16 41.69
CA GLY A 133 50.10 -66.14 42.28
C GLY A 133 48.72 -65.57 42.51
N GLN A 134 47.84 -65.65 41.50
CA GLN A 134 46.43 -65.22 41.46
C GLN A 134 46.11 -63.74 41.78
N SER A 135 46.73 -63.13 42.79
CA SER A 135 46.47 -61.76 43.25
C SER A 135 46.91 -60.70 42.25
N THR A 136 48.03 -60.90 41.54
CA THR A 136 48.47 -60.03 40.43
C THR A 136 47.56 -60.09 39.21
N MET A 137 46.91 -61.23 38.98
CA MET A 137 45.95 -61.39 37.89
C MET A 137 44.63 -60.66 38.19
N LEU A 138 44.21 -60.68 39.46
CA LEU A 138 43.05 -59.92 39.97
C LEU A 138 43.27 -58.40 39.88
N THR A 139 44.45 -57.89 40.25
CA THR A 139 44.73 -56.45 40.12
C THR A 139 44.82 -55.99 38.67
N LEU A 140 45.37 -56.81 37.77
CA LEU A 140 45.35 -56.54 36.32
C LEU A 140 43.93 -56.50 35.75
N THR A 141 43.07 -57.46 36.14
CA THR A 141 41.66 -57.47 35.69
C THR A 141 40.85 -56.30 36.25
N ASP A 142 41.13 -55.85 37.47
CA ASP A 142 40.50 -54.66 38.03
C ASP A 142 40.94 -53.37 37.32
N GLU A 143 42.22 -53.24 36.97
CA GLU A 143 42.70 -52.09 36.17
C GLU A 143 42.16 -52.11 34.74
N GLU A 144 42.03 -53.27 34.12
CA GLU A 144 41.39 -53.39 32.80
C GLU A 144 39.91 -52.97 32.85
N ARG A 145 39.17 -53.35 33.91
CA ARG A 145 37.81 -52.84 34.14
C ARG A 145 37.76 -51.33 34.33
N ARG A 146 38.69 -50.75 35.09
CA ARG A 146 38.78 -49.30 35.29
C ARG A 146 39.05 -48.56 33.99
N LEU A 147 39.98 -49.07 33.17
CA LEU A 147 40.25 -48.54 31.84
C LEU A 147 38.99 -48.60 30.96
N GLY A 148 38.29 -49.73 30.96
CA GLY A 148 37.04 -49.90 30.21
C GLY A 148 35.93 -48.94 30.66
N GLN A 149 35.80 -48.70 31.97
CA GLN A 149 34.85 -47.71 32.51
C GLN A 149 35.23 -46.28 32.12
N ALA A 150 36.52 -45.92 32.18
CA ALA A 150 37.02 -44.61 31.78
C ALA A 150 36.78 -44.37 30.28
N GLN A 151 37.07 -45.36 29.44
CA GLN A 151 36.82 -45.28 28.01
C GLN A 151 35.33 -45.11 27.70
N ALA A 152 34.45 -45.87 28.38
CA ALA A 152 33.00 -45.71 28.24
C ALA A 152 32.51 -44.32 28.68
N ALA A 153 33.10 -43.73 29.72
CA ALA A 153 32.77 -42.38 30.17
C ALA A 153 33.19 -41.32 29.14
N VAL A 154 34.38 -41.46 28.54
CA VAL A 154 34.86 -40.60 27.46
C VAL A 154 33.98 -40.73 26.20
N ASP A 155 33.60 -41.95 25.82
CA ASP A 155 32.72 -42.18 24.68
C ASP A 155 31.32 -41.57 24.92
N ALA A 156 30.78 -41.71 26.13
CA ALA A 156 29.51 -41.10 26.51
C ALA A 156 29.58 -39.56 26.50
N SER A 157 30.68 -38.97 26.96
CA SER A 157 30.86 -37.51 26.94
C SER A 157 30.95 -36.97 25.52
N LEU A 158 31.68 -37.66 24.62
CA LEU A 158 31.77 -37.35 23.20
C LEU A 158 30.41 -37.48 22.49
N PHE A 159 29.64 -38.52 22.81
CA PHE A 159 28.30 -38.71 22.28
C PHE A 159 27.38 -37.54 22.67
N ASN A 160 27.35 -37.19 23.96
CA ASN A 160 26.56 -36.06 24.46
C ASN A 160 27.02 -34.72 23.84
N ALA A 161 28.32 -34.52 23.67
CA ALA A 161 28.86 -33.32 23.03
C ALA A 161 28.40 -33.20 21.56
N ARG A 162 28.41 -34.31 20.80
CA ARG A 162 27.90 -34.34 19.41
C ARG A 162 26.40 -34.08 19.35
N GLN A 163 25.63 -34.66 20.26
CA GLN A 163 24.19 -34.41 20.35
C GLN A 163 23.89 -32.93 20.66
N SER A 164 24.60 -32.36 21.64
CA SER A 164 24.50 -30.95 21.99
C SER A 164 24.88 -30.04 20.81
N PHE A 165 25.94 -30.37 20.08
CA PHE A 165 26.32 -29.65 18.86
C PHE A 165 25.20 -29.68 17.82
N GLY A 166 24.59 -30.84 17.56
CA GLY A 166 23.48 -30.96 16.62
C GLY A 166 22.26 -30.10 17.01
N LEU A 167 21.93 -30.05 18.31
CA LEU A 167 20.85 -29.19 18.81
C LEU A 167 21.19 -27.70 18.70
N GLN A 168 22.45 -27.32 18.96
CA GLN A 168 22.92 -25.94 18.83
C GLN A 168 22.88 -25.48 17.37
N GLU A 169 23.33 -26.30 16.42
CA GLU A 169 23.22 -26.00 14.99
C GLU A 169 21.77 -25.83 14.55
N TYR A 170 20.88 -26.73 14.98
CA TYR A 170 19.46 -26.61 14.69
C TYR A 170 18.86 -25.31 15.23
N ASN A 171 19.20 -24.92 16.46
CA ASN A 171 18.74 -23.66 17.05
C ASN A 171 19.30 -22.43 16.32
N THR A 172 20.55 -22.48 15.85
CA THR A 172 21.16 -21.41 15.03
C THR A 172 20.38 -21.24 13.72
N LEU A 173 20.07 -22.34 13.03
CA LEU A 173 19.29 -22.32 11.79
C LEU A 173 17.87 -21.80 12.03
N LEU A 174 17.21 -22.21 13.12
CA LEU A 174 15.88 -21.73 13.46
C LEU A 174 15.88 -20.22 13.77
N SER A 175 16.91 -19.74 14.46
CA SER A 175 17.08 -18.32 14.78
C SER A 175 17.30 -17.49 13.51
N GLN A 176 18.10 -17.99 12.57
CA GLN A 176 18.26 -17.38 11.25
C GLN A 176 16.94 -17.31 10.48
N TYR A 177 16.18 -18.41 10.44
CA TYR A 177 14.87 -18.43 9.78
C TYR A 177 13.88 -17.43 10.40
N ALA A 178 13.85 -17.33 11.73
CA ALA A 178 13.02 -16.37 12.44
C ALA A 178 13.43 -14.92 12.12
N ALA A 179 14.73 -14.63 12.12
CA ALA A 179 15.27 -13.32 11.77
C ALA A 179 14.99 -12.93 10.31
N ASP A 180 15.14 -13.86 9.38
CA ASP A 180 14.81 -13.67 7.96
C ASP A 180 13.31 -13.42 7.76
N SER A 181 12.46 -14.16 8.48
CA SER A 181 11.01 -13.97 8.44
C SER A 181 10.59 -12.61 8.99
N GLN A 182 11.22 -12.15 10.08
CA GLN A 182 11.01 -10.80 10.61
C GLN A 182 11.49 -9.73 9.62
N ALA A 183 12.65 -9.91 8.99
CA ALA A 183 13.16 -9.00 7.97
C ALA A 183 12.20 -8.88 6.78
N PHE A 184 11.63 -9.99 6.33
CA PHE A 184 10.62 -10.01 5.26
C PHE A 184 9.33 -9.28 5.67
N ASN A 185 8.82 -9.53 6.88
CA ASN A 185 7.61 -8.89 7.39
C ASN A 185 7.76 -7.37 7.61
N ASN A 186 9.00 -6.89 7.78
CA ASN A 186 9.30 -5.47 7.88
C ASN A 186 9.39 -4.75 6.52
N VAL A 187 9.27 -5.48 5.40
CA VAL A 187 9.27 -4.86 4.07
C VAL A 187 7.97 -4.09 3.84
N ILE A 188 8.10 -2.83 3.43
CA ILE A 188 6.95 -1.99 3.10
C ILE A 188 6.24 -2.59 1.88
N ALA A 189 4.91 -2.74 1.97
CA ALA A 189 4.09 -3.24 0.87
C ALA A 189 4.24 -2.37 -0.39
N ALA A 190 4.13 -3.00 -1.57
CA ALA A 190 4.20 -2.28 -2.83
C ALA A 190 3.09 -1.22 -2.94
N PRO A 191 3.41 0.03 -3.28
CA PRO A 191 2.38 1.03 -3.50
C PRO A 191 1.54 0.63 -4.72
N MET A 192 0.22 0.73 -4.59
CA MET A 192 -0.68 0.54 -5.72
C MET A 192 -0.58 1.73 -6.68
N THR A 193 -0.57 1.46 -7.98
CA THR A 193 -0.50 2.51 -9.01
C THR A 193 -1.70 3.46 -8.87
N PRO A 194 -1.48 4.78 -8.84
CA PRO A 194 -2.55 5.74 -8.65
C PRO A 194 -3.49 5.74 -9.86
N GLU A 195 -4.79 5.61 -9.61
CA GLU A 195 -5.80 5.80 -10.64
C GLU A 195 -5.86 7.28 -11.05
N ALA A 196 -5.87 7.51 -12.37
CA ALA A 196 -5.98 8.85 -12.93
C ALA A 196 -7.31 9.49 -12.53
N SER A 197 -7.30 10.78 -12.13
CA SER A 197 -8.56 11.47 -11.89
C SER A 197 -9.35 11.56 -13.20
N PHE A 198 -10.55 10.99 -13.23
CA PHE A 198 -11.41 11.01 -14.41
C PHE A 198 -11.59 12.45 -14.92
N LYS A 199 -11.49 12.64 -16.25
CA LYS A 199 -11.63 13.94 -16.91
C LYS A 199 -12.89 14.65 -16.40
N THR A 200 -12.71 15.87 -15.90
CA THR A 200 -13.80 16.70 -15.37
C THR A 200 -14.94 16.79 -16.39
N VAL A 201 -16.17 16.48 -15.98
CA VAL A 201 -17.35 16.54 -16.87
C VAL A 201 -17.55 17.98 -17.34
N ARG A 202 -17.67 18.16 -18.66
CA ARG A 202 -17.88 19.48 -19.28
C ARG A 202 -19.25 20.03 -18.88
N PRO A 203 -19.37 21.31 -18.48
CA PRO A 203 -20.66 21.90 -18.17
C PRO A 203 -21.54 22.02 -19.42
N VAL A 204 -22.83 21.72 -19.28
CA VAL A 204 -23.84 21.93 -20.32
C VAL A 204 -24.27 23.40 -20.30
N LYS A 205 -24.24 24.09 -21.46
CA LYS A 205 -24.73 25.47 -21.54
C LYS A 205 -26.24 25.52 -21.38
N MET A 206 -26.73 26.48 -20.60
CA MET A 206 -28.15 26.79 -20.59
C MET A 206 -28.55 27.49 -21.89
N ALA A 207 -29.63 27.04 -22.52
CA ALA A 207 -30.20 27.68 -23.70
C ALA A 207 -30.62 29.12 -23.38
N ALA A 208 -30.42 30.04 -24.31
CA ALA A 208 -30.89 31.41 -24.14
C ALA A 208 -32.42 31.44 -24.07
N PRO A 209 -33.04 32.38 -23.33
CA PRO A 209 -34.48 32.57 -23.37
C PRO A 209 -34.92 32.81 -24.82
N GLU A 210 -36.07 32.28 -25.20
CA GLU A 210 -36.65 32.56 -26.51
C GLU A 210 -36.98 34.06 -26.61
N LYS A 211 -36.70 34.67 -27.76
CA LYS A 211 -37.08 36.06 -27.99
C LYS A 211 -38.60 36.17 -27.84
N PRO A 212 -39.14 37.15 -27.08
CA PRO A 212 -40.58 37.34 -27.03
C PRO A 212 -41.09 37.56 -28.45
N GLY A 213 -41.86 36.59 -28.95
CA GLY A 213 -42.34 36.59 -30.32
C GLY A 213 -43.12 37.87 -30.61
N MET A 214 -42.78 38.55 -31.70
CA MET A 214 -43.44 39.78 -32.15
C MET A 214 -44.96 39.59 -32.31
N LEU A 215 -45.38 38.35 -32.64
CA LEU A 215 -46.79 37.96 -32.79
C LEU A 215 -47.52 37.66 -31.47
N GLY A 216 -46.82 37.40 -30.36
CA GLY A 216 -47.47 37.05 -29.09
C GLY A 216 -48.28 38.21 -28.50
N SER A 217 -47.75 39.44 -28.60
CA SER A 217 -48.41 40.64 -28.07
C SER A 217 -49.64 41.11 -28.86
N ILE A 218 -49.74 40.74 -30.14
CA ILE A 218 -50.90 41.05 -30.98
C ILE A 218 -51.97 39.96 -30.83
N MET A 219 -51.57 38.70 -30.63
CA MET A 219 -52.50 37.58 -30.40
C MET A 219 -53.09 37.57 -28.97
N THR A 220 -52.40 38.08 -27.95
CA THR A 220 -52.96 38.13 -26.58
C THR A 220 -54.18 39.06 -26.41
N GLY A 221 -54.44 39.96 -27.37
CA GLY A 221 -55.70 40.72 -27.43
C GLY A 221 -56.89 39.93 -27.98
N PHE A 222 -56.66 38.76 -28.58
CA PHE A 222 -57.69 37.94 -29.23
C PHE A 222 -57.77 36.50 -28.70
N SER A 223 -56.78 36.00 -27.95
CA SER A 223 -56.73 34.62 -27.46
C SER A 223 -56.54 34.52 -25.93
N ALA A 224 -57.32 35.27 -25.16
CA ALA A 224 -57.48 35.03 -23.71
C ALA A 224 -58.29 33.74 -23.40
N GLY A 225 -58.70 32.98 -24.41
CA GLY A 225 -59.22 31.64 -24.27
C GLY A 225 -58.43 30.69 -25.15
N VAL A 226 -58.02 29.55 -24.57
CA VAL A 226 -57.52 28.33 -25.23
C VAL A 226 -55.99 28.14 -25.24
N LYS A 227 -55.58 27.19 -24.38
CA LYS A 227 -54.42 26.26 -24.40
C LYS A 227 -53.16 26.57 -23.58
N THR A 228 -53.18 26.01 -22.37
CA THR A 228 -52.21 25.04 -21.85
C THR A 228 -51.35 24.30 -22.90
N GLY A 229 -50.05 24.24 -22.63
CA GLY A 229 -49.18 23.09 -22.92
C GLY A 229 -48.47 23.07 -24.27
N SER A 230 -47.15 23.27 -24.27
CA SER A 230 -46.13 22.46 -24.96
C SER A 230 -44.77 23.16 -24.90
N GLY A 231 -43.68 22.42 -24.65
CA GLY A 231 -42.34 22.89 -24.98
C GLY A 231 -41.27 22.85 -23.87
N ILE A 232 -41.19 21.78 -23.07
CA ILE A 232 -39.89 21.42 -22.48
C ILE A 232 -39.08 20.79 -23.63
N GLY A 233 -38.34 21.63 -24.36
CA GLY A 233 -37.45 21.20 -25.43
C GLY A 233 -36.23 20.48 -24.86
N HIS A 234 -36.26 19.16 -24.88
CA HIS A 234 -35.06 18.32 -24.80
C HIS A 234 -34.16 18.64 -26.00
N ALA A 235 -33.07 19.38 -25.77
CA ALA A 235 -31.94 19.41 -26.69
C ALA A 235 -31.16 18.09 -26.52
N SER A 236 -31.48 17.09 -27.34
CA SER A 236 -30.61 15.92 -27.57
C SER A 236 -29.40 16.36 -28.39
N GLY A 237 -28.41 16.95 -27.74
CA GLY A 237 -27.15 17.37 -28.37
C GLY A 237 -26.11 16.25 -28.35
N ASP A 238 -25.70 15.80 -29.53
CA ASP A 238 -24.54 14.94 -29.74
C ASP A 238 -23.30 15.49 -29.00
N PRO A 239 -22.64 14.70 -28.12
CA PRO A 239 -21.51 15.14 -27.31
C PRO A 239 -20.28 15.59 -28.12
N ASN A 240 -20.25 15.37 -29.44
CA ASN A 240 -19.17 15.79 -30.33
C ASN A 240 -19.37 17.14 -31.03
N THR A 241 -20.51 17.81 -30.85
CA THR A 241 -20.73 19.11 -31.50
C THR A 241 -19.95 20.24 -30.79
N PRO A 242 -19.14 21.05 -31.52
CA PRO A 242 -18.48 22.19 -30.93
C PRO A 242 -19.49 23.21 -30.41
N TRP A 243 -19.32 23.68 -29.17
CA TRP A 243 -20.26 24.58 -28.46
C TRP A 243 -20.52 25.95 -29.14
N TRP A 244 -19.80 26.27 -30.21
CA TRP A 244 -19.95 27.46 -31.04
C TRP A 244 -20.76 27.21 -32.32
N SER A 245 -21.16 25.97 -32.59
CA SER A 245 -22.03 25.65 -33.73
C SER A 245 -23.45 26.11 -33.41
N THR A 246 -23.91 27.12 -34.14
CA THR A 246 -25.32 27.52 -34.19
C THR A 246 -26.08 26.78 -35.28
N LYS A 247 -25.53 25.70 -35.85
CA LYS A 247 -26.25 24.96 -36.88
C LYS A 247 -27.46 24.27 -36.24
N PRO A 248 -28.68 24.53 -36.71
CA PRO A 248 -29.79 23.65 -36.38
C PRO A 248 -29.43 22.24 -36.84
N VAL A 249 -29.78 21.25 -36.02
CA VAL A 249 -29.83 19.86 -36.47
C VAL A 249 -30.89 19.83 -37.56
N GLU A 250 -30.48 19.56 -38.80
CA GLU A 250 -31.41 19.20 -39.89
C GLU A 250 -31.99 17.81 -39.63
#